data_AF-A0A1V6HWM4-F1
#
_entry.id   AF-A0A1V6HWM4-F1
#
_cell.length_a   1.000
_cell.length_b   1.000
_cell.length_c   1.000
_cell.angle_alpha   90.00
_cell.angle_beta   90.00
_cell.angle_gamma   90.00
#
_symmetry.space_group_name_H-M   'P 1'
#
loop_
_entity.id
_entity.type
_entity.pdbx_description
1 polymer ?
#
loop_
_entity_poly.entity_id
_entity_poly.type
_entity_poly.pdbx_seq_one_letter_code
_entity_poly.pdbx_strand_id
1 'polypeptide(L)' 'MSSKTKATPPEPSFTTALAELEAILQRIEREEVDVDRLAAELERAAVLVELCRGKLRRAELEVEQIVRRLDEPATPAAE' A
#
# COMPACT_ATOMS: atom_id res chain seq x y z
N MET A 1 20.29 27.58 16.56
CA MET A 1 20.47 27.05 15.20
C MET A 1 19.32 26.09 14.93
N SER A 2 18.34 26.52 14.14
CA SER A 2 17.06 25.84 13.95
C SER A 2 17.15 24.77 12.85
N SER A 3 17.44 23.53 13.23
CA SER A 3 17.37 22.39 12.33
C SER A 3 15.90 22.00 12.10
N LYS A 4 15.27 22.58 11.07
CA LYS A 4 13.97 22.14 10.55
C LYS A 4 14.14 20.78 9.87
N THR A 5 13.78 19.70 10.54
CA THR A 5 13.54 18.40 9.89
C THR A 5 12.19 18.48 9.17
N LYS A 6 12.22 18.65 7.84
CA LYS A 6 11.04 18.46 6.99
C LYS A 6 10.68 16.97 7.01
N ALA A 7 9.64 16.63 7.78
CA ALA A 7 9.04 15.30 7.71
C ALA A 7 8.23 15.20 6.41
N THR A 8 8.72 14.41 5.46
CA THR A 8 7.91 13.91 4.35
C THR A 8 6.70 13.17 4.94
N PRO A 9 5.46 13.43 4.49
CA PRO A 9 4.31 12.73 5.03
C PRO A 9 4.49 11.22 4.83
N PRO A 10 4.30 10.40 5.87
CA PRO A 10 4.45 8.95 5.76
C PRO A 10 3.44 8.41 4.74
N GLU A 11 3.88 7.48 3.89
CA GLU A 11 2.99 6.78 2.97
C GLU A 11 1.84 6.13 3.76
N PRO A 12 0.57 6.27 3.32
CA PRO A 12 -0.58 5.78 4.06
C PRO A 12 -0.48 4.27 4.27
N SER A 13 -0.86 3.77 5.45
CA SER A 13 -0.90 2.33 5.73
C SER A 13 -1.86 1.61 4.77
N PHE A 14 -1.75 0.28 4.62
CA PHE A 14 -2.63 -0.47 3.73
C PHE A 14 -4.12 -0.29 4.10
N THR A 15 -4.43 -0.32 5.40
CA THR A 15 -5.79 -0.10 5.91
C THR A 15 -6.26 1.34 5.69
N THR A 16 -5.38 2.32 5.86
CA THR A 16 -5.69 3.73 5.56
C THR A 16 -5.97 3.94 4.07
N ALA A 17 -5.16 3.36 3.19
CA ALA A 17 -5.34 3.46 1.74
C ALA A 17 -6.64 2.78 1.28
N LEU A 18 -7.01 1.66 1.88
CA LEU A 18 -8.30 1.00 1.64
C LEU A 18 -9.49 1.86 2.10
N ALA A 19 -9.44 2.41 3.31
CA ALA A 19 -10.50 3.29 3.81
C ALA A 19 -10.67 4.53 2.92
N GLU A 20 -9.57 5.07 2.40
CA GLU A 20 -9.61 6.18 1.46
C GLU A 20 -10.22 5.78 0.11
N LEU A 21 -9.90 4.59 -0.42
CA LEU A 21 -10.54 4.05 -1.62
C LEU A 21 -12.05 3.87 -1.46
N GLU A 22 -12.51 3.34 -0.33
CA GLU A 22 -13.94 3.21 -0.01
C GLU A 22 -14.63 4.59 0.03
N ALA A 23 -13.97 5.58 0.63
CA ALA A 23 -14.49 6.94 0.66
C ALA A 23 -14.55 7.58 -0.74
N ILE A 24 -13.58 7.29 -1.62
CA ILE A 24 -13.60 7.71 -3.02
C ILE A 24 -14.79 7.08 -3.75
N LEU A 25 -14.98 5.76 -3.61
CA LEU A 25 -16.11 5.04 -4.21
C LEU A 25 -17.45 5.64 -3.79
N GLN A 26 -17.64 5.88 -2.48
CA GLN A 26 -18.86 6.53 -1.98
C GLN A 26 -19.08 7.93 -2.53
N ARG A 27 -18.01 8.68 -2.85
CA ARG A 27 -18.14 10.00 -3.47
C ARG A 27 -18.55 9.86 -4.93
N ILE A 28 -17.94 8.94 -5.68
CA ILE A 28 -18.25 8.69 -7.09
C ILE A 28 -19.68 8.18 -7.27
N GLU A 29 -20.16 7.33 -6.37
CA GLU A 29 -21.54 6.80 -6.41
C GLU A 29 -22.61 7.86 -6.09
N ARG A 30 -22.23 8.99 -5.49
CA ARG A 30 -23.15 10.11 -5.29
C ARG A 30 -23.27 10.88 -6.58
N GLU A 31 -24.50 11.09 -7.04
CA GLU A 31 -24.86 11.66 -8.35
C GLU A 31 -24.49 13.17 -8.53
N GLU A 32 -23.71 13.75 -7.62
CA GLU A 32 -23.32 15.17 -7.57
C GLU A 32 -21.83 15.42 -7.93
N VAL A 33 -21.18 14.48 -8.62
CA VAL A 33 -19.78 14.63 -9.01
C VAL A 33 -19.67 15.17 -10.43
N ASP A 34 -19.21 16.43 -10.54
CA ASP A 34 -18.81 17.04 -11.80
C ASP A 34 -17.66 16.23 -12.46
N VAL A 35 -17.59 16.20 -13.79
CA VAL A 35 -16.64 15.38 -14.58
C VAL A 35 -15.20 15.65 -14.19
N ASP A 36 -14.83 16.91 -13.95
CA ASP A 36 -13.49 17.30 -13.51
C ASP A 36 -13.15 16.74 -12.12
N ARG A 37 -14.15 16.66 -11.24
CA ARG A 37 -14.00 16.07 -9.90
C ARG A 37 -13.91 14.55 -9.99
N LEU A 38 -14.67 13.91 -10.88
CA LEU A 38 -14.59 12.47 -11.10
C LEU A 38 -13.20 12.04 -11.57
N ALA A 39 -12.60 12.81 -12.50
CA ALA A 39 -11.25 12.57 -12.98
C ALA A 39 -10.21 12.61 -11.84
N ALA A 40 -10.27 13.65 -10.99
CA ALA A 40 -9.36 13.79 -9.86
C ALA A 40 -9.52 12.65 -8.81
N GLU A 41 -10.75 12.21 -8.55
CA GLU A 41 -11.04 11.10 -7.65
C GLU A 41 -10.51 9.77 -8.19
N LEU A 42 -10.65 9.53 -9.50
CA LEU A 42 -10.10 8.35 -10.18
C LEU A 42 -8.56 8.34 -10.20
N GLU A 43 -7.93 9.48 -10.46
CA GLU A 43 -6.46 9.60 -10.38
C GLU A 43 -5.96 9.26 -8.97
N ARG A 44 -6.62 9.78 -7.94
CA ARG A 44 -6.29 9.47 -6.56
C ARG A 44 -6.48 7.98 -6.26
N ALA A 45 -7.59 7.38 -6.71
CA ALA A 45 -7.84 5.95 -6.55
C ALA A 45 -6.73 5.11 -7.20
N ALA A 46 -6.29 5.46 -8.41
CA ALA A 46 -5.22 4.75 -9.12
C ALA A 46 -3.91 4.76 -8.31
N VAL A 47 -3.53 5.90 -7.73
CA VAL A 47 -2.34 6.01 -6.86
C VAL A 47 -2.46 5.09 -5.64
N LEU A 48 -3.63 5.07 -4.98
CA LEU A 48 -3.87 4.23 -3.81
C LEU A 48 -3.82 2.74 -4.16
N VAL A 49 -4.38 2.35 -5.31
CA VAL A 49 -4.34 0.96 -5.81
C VAL A 49 -2.90 0.51 -6.05
N GLU A 50 -2.07 1.33 -6.69
CA GLU A 50 -0.67 0.99 -6.92
C GLU A 50 0.13 0.88 -5.62
N LEU A 51 -0.16 1.76 -4.64
CA LEU A 51 0.41 1.66 -3.31
C LEU A 51 0.01 0.34 -2.62
N CYS A 52 -1.27 -0.01 -2.64
CA CYS A 52 -1.77 -1.26 -2.08
C CYS A 52 -1.11 -2.49 -2.73
N ARG A 53 -1.03 -2.51 -4.07
CA ARG A 53 -0.35 -3.57 -4.83
C ARG A 53 1.13 -3.67 -4.46
N GLY A 54 1.82 -2.53 -4.31
CA GLY A 54 3.21 -2.49 -3.87
C GLY A 54 3.41 -3.12 -2.50
N LYS A 55 2.50 -2.86 -1.56
CA LYS A 55 2.53 -3.45 -0.21
C LYS A 55 2.27 -4.95 -0.22
N LEU A 56 1.30 -5.40 -1.00
CA LEU A 56 1.00 -6.83 -1.14
C LEU A 56 2.19 -7.60 -1.72
N ARG A 57 2.82 -7.08 -2.78
CA ARG A 57 4.04 -7.70 -3.35
C ARG A 57 5.18 -7.82 -2.35
N ARG A 58 5.38 -6.79 -1.51
CA ARG A 58 6.41 -6.84 -0.45
C ARG A 58 6.09 -7.91 0.58
N ALA A 59 4.84 -7.97 1.04
CA ALA A 59 4.39 -8.99 1.98
C ALA A 59 4.56 -10.40 1.41
N GLU A 60 4.22 -10.61 0.13
CA GLU A 60 4.40 -11.89 -0.57
C GLU A 60 5.88 -12.32 -0.60
N LEU A 61 6.79 -11.40 -0.96
CA LEU A 61 8.23 -11.67 -0.95
C LEU A 61 8.78 -11.98 0.46
N GLU A 62 8.26 -11.32 1.49
CA GLU A 62 8.63 -11.60 2.88
C GLU A 62 8.16 -13.00 3.30
N VAL A 63 6.92 -13.37 2.94
CA VAL A 63 6.38 -14.71 3.19
C VAL A 63 7.20 -15.77 2.48
N GLU A 64 7.53 -15.59 1.20
CA GLU A 64 8.39 -16.51 0.46
C GLU A 64 9.75 -16.70 1.13
N GLN A 65 10.37 -15.61 1.60
CA GLN A 65 11.64 -15.68 2.32
C GLN A 65 11.51 -16.44 3.64
N ILE A 66 10.44 -16.23 4.39
CA ILE A 66 10.18 -16.95 5.64
C ILE A 66 10.01 -18.44 5.35
N VAL A 67 9.20 -18.81 4.36
CA VAL A 67 8.98 -20.21 3.97
C VAL A 67 10.29 -20.87 3.58
N ARG A 68 11.11 -20.23 2.73
CA ARG A 68 12.43 -20.75 2.34
C ARG A 68 13.36 -20.98 3.54
N ARG A 69 13.36 -20.08 4.52
CA ARG A 69 14.15 -20.22 5.75
C ARG A 69 13.66 -21.34 6.66
N LEU A 70 12.38 -21.68 6.61
CA LEU A 70 11.78 -22.80 7.36
C LEU A 70 12.02 -24.14 6.66
N ASP A 71 12.01 -24.14 5.33
CA ASP A 71 12.25 -25.32 4.50
C ASP A 71 13.74 -25.67 4.33
N GLU A 72 14.67 -24.76 4.67
CA GLU A 72 16.09 -25.06 4.69
C GLU A 72 16.35 -26.09 5.80
N PRO A 73 16.62 -27.37 5.45
CA PRO A 73 16.88 -28.37 6.46
C PRO A 73 18.15 -27.92 7.16
N ALA A 74 18.06 -27.69 8.48
CA ALA A 74 19.21 -27.56 9.35
C ALA A 74 20.09 -28.77 9.05
N THR A 75 21.09 -28.59 8.19
CA THR A 75 21.92 -29.68 7.73
C THR A 75 22.73 -30.04 8.96
N PRO A 76 22.52 -31.20 9.60
CA PRO A 76 23.49 -31.66 10.57
C PRO A 76 24.71 -31.95 9.71
N ALA A 77 25.74 -31.11 9.83
CA ALA A 77 27.04 -31.36 9.25
C ALA A 77 27.41 -32.81 9.58
N ALA A 78 27.46 -33.64 8.53
CA ALA A 78 27.75 -35.05 8.61
C ALA A 78 29.19 -35.25 9.11
N GLU A 79 29.30 -36.18 10.07
CA GLU A 79 30.36 -37.19 10.28
C GLU A 79 31.84 -36.81 10.13
#